data_AF-A0A8H7ZKP6-F1
#
_entry.id   AF-A0A8H7ZKP6-F1
#
_cell.length_a   1.000
_cell.length_b   1.000
_cell.length_c   1.000
_cell.angle_alpha   90.00
_cell.angle_beta   90.00
_cell.angle_gamma   90.00
#
_symmetry.space_group_name_H-M   'P 1'
#
loop_
_entity.id
_entity.type
_entity.pdbx_description
1 polymer ?
#
loop_
_entity_poly.entity_id
_entity_poly.type
_entity_poly.pdbx_seq_one_letter_code
_entity_poly.pdbx_strand_id
1 'polypeptide(L)'
;MTEPTIDFHIQTHQPQFNIPAQLVKKNFKSIQKLVEKQKKSTSDEITKIKKNATLPKKIKLEMIRKLISNFETFQKKLQVLIKKDEEYRSRLIARLENIQQLTKYVEPSEDSDLLNFHNANLINWYRTETNLLIVDYLIKSNTHDENLGFKLLESLCKTNPKISKLIDHDLYLEFNKVYLSITKAHDLSLIISWFNDNKSTLKKINSNLEFEINYCKYLTLIESGDVNEAIKFSQDNLSSYGNRENYSNEEMENCKLNSERLKGLGGLLVYRSMDNSFGNTSFSNKLMFRSQPYREYEKLLSNERWENLGHCFIDNFVKLYGITTHYPLFVYLSAGLSSLKTKSCYHNTENTVFNNTKENSSIDTPHNGLPITGIPTLITSAKFSSFTAPTSVNPLIQRKYRGPDYYYKLLHKVNNCPVCSPEMYQLSRNLPFAQLITSIFNNPFRLPNGNIYPFDKLLSSNGEYLSEQSALLRQGQVKDPLTHEVFYIDNCIRVFPA
;
A
#
# COMPACT_ATOMS: atom_id res chain seq x y z
N MET A 1 14.88 -4.81 -19.72
CA MET A 1 13.82 -5.69 -19.19
C MET A 1 12.77 -5.77 -20.27
N THR A 2 12.27 -6.98 -20.52
CA THR A 2 11.22 -7.27 -21.51
C THR A 2 9.98 -6.45 -21.18
N GLU A 3 9.30 -5.97 -22.22
CA GLU A 3 8.03 -5.26 -22.10
C GLU A 3 7.04 -6.04 -21.21
N PRO A 4 6.22 -5.35 -20.38
CA PRO A 4 5.41 -6.04 -19.39
C PRO A 4 4.33 -6.87 -20.09
N THR A 5 4.43 -8.18 -19.91
CA THR A 5 3.49 -9.19 -20.40
C THR A 5 2.28 -9.29 -19.49
N ILE A 6 1.28 -10.07 -19.91
CA ILE A 6 0.14 -10.43 -19.04
C ILE A 6 0.63 -11.14 -17.77
N ASP A 7 1.61 -12.04 -17.87
CA ASP A 7 2.17 -12.77 -16.73
C ASP A 7 2.75 -11.85 -15.66
N PHE A 8 3.42 -10.77 -16.07
CA PHE A 8 3.91 -9.75 -15.15
C PHE A 8 2.77 -9.15 -14.32
N HIS A 9 1.63 -8.84 -14.96
CA HIS A 9 0.46 -8.29 -14.27
C HIS A 9 -0.18 -9.30 -13.33
N ILE A 10 -0.26 -10.58 -13.72
CA ILE A 10 -0.75 -11.64 -12.85
C ILE A 10 0.10 -11.74 -11.56
N GLN A 11 1.42 -11.78 -11.70
CA GLN A 11 2.34 -11.88 -10.57
C GLN A 11 2.26 -10.67 -9.64
N THR A 12 2.23 -9.46 -10.20
CA THR A 12 2.22 -8.22 -9.40
C THR A 12 0.89 -7.97 -8.70
N HIS A 13 -0.23 -8.46 -9.24
CA HIS A 13 -1.56 -8.26 -8.66
C HIS A 13 -2.00 -9.39 -7.71
N GLN A 14 -1.25 -10.50 -7.65
CA GLN A 14 -1.54 -11.63 -6.77
C GLN A 14 -1.86 -11.24 -5.31
N PRO A 15 -1.11 -10.32 -4.64
CA PRO A 15 -1.40 -9.96 -3.25
C PRO A 15 -2.77 -9.31 -3.04
N GLN A 16 -3.34 -8.68 -4.08
CA GLN A 16 -4.66 -8.05 -3.99
C GLN A 16 -5.77 -9.08 -3.74
N PHE A 17 -5.56 -10.37 -4.04
CA PHE A 17 -6.56 -11.41 -3.80
C PHE A 17 -6.58 -11.95 -2.37
N ASN A 18 -5.55 -11.64 -1.55
CA ASN A 18 -5.43 -12.16 -0.19
C ASN A 18 -6.59 -11.71 0.70
N ILE A 19 -6.91 -10.42 0.70
CA ILE A 19 -7.90 -9.84 1.62
C ILE A 19 -9.30 -10.44 1.40
N PRO A 20 -9.90 -10.42 0.18
CA PRO A 20 -11.23 -11.01 0.02
C PRO A 20 -11.23 -12.51 0.25
N ALA A 21 -10.16 -13.23 -0.09
CA ALA A 21 -10.05 -14.66 0.19
C ALA A 21 -10.12 -14.93 1.70
N GLN A 22 -9.42 -14.13 2.52
CA GLN A 22 -9.51 -14.23 3.98
C GLN A 22 -10.88 -13.82 4.51
N LEU A 23 -11.51 -12.78 3.93
CA LEU A 23 -12.86 -12.35 4.31
C LEU A 23 -13.92 -13.44 4.01
N VAL A 24 -13.85 -14.08 2.84
CA VAL A 24 -14.69 -15.24 2.48
C VAL A 24 -14.46 -16.37 3.47
N LYS A 25 -13.20 -16.73 3.76
CA LYS A 25 -12.86 -17.80 4.72
C LYS A 25 -13.40 -17.51 6.12
N LYS A 26 -13.29 -16.27 6.59
CA LYS A 26 -13.81 -15.84 7.91
C LYS A 26 -15.34 -15.90 7.92
N ASN A 27 -16.00 -15.37 6.89
CA ASN A 27 -17.46 -15.36 6.78
C ASN A 27 -18.04 -16.78 6.66
N PHE A 28 -17.40 -17.66 5.88
CA PHE A 28 -17.79 -19.06 5.76
C PHE A 28 -17.79 -19.78 7.12
N LYS A 29 -16.75 -19.59 7.93
CA LYS A 29 -16.71 -20.14 9.30
C LYS A 29 -17.84 -19.58 10.18
N SER A 30 -18.20 -18.31 10.03
CA SER A 30 -19.33 -17.71 10.74
C SER A 30 -20.66 -18.33 10.32
N ILE A 31 -20.87 -18.54 9.02
CA ILE A 31 -22.03 -19.25 8.47
C ILE A 31 -22.10 -20.67 9.04
N GLN A 32 -20.99 -21.41 8.96
CA GLN A 32 -20.91 -22.78 9.47
C GLN A 32 -21.27 -22.86 10.97
N LYS A 33 -20.67 -22.00 11.80
CA LYS A 33 -20.98 -21.93 13.24
C LYS A 33 -22.44 -21.59 13.50
N LEU A 34 -23.01 -20.65 12.74
CA LEU A 34 -24.41 -20.24 12.88
C LEU A 34 -25.35 -21.40 12.56
N VAL A 35 -25.10 -22.12 11.46
CA VAL A 35 -25.89 -23.28 11.02
C VAL A 35 -25.79 -24.43 12.03
N GLU A 36 -24.59 -24.80 12.47
CA GLU A 36 -24.40 -25.89 13.43
C GLU A 36 -25.04 -25.58 14.79
N LYS A 37 -24.91 -24.33 15.26
CA LYS A 37 -25.57 -23.88 16.50
C LYS A 37 -27.09 -23.98 16.39
N GLN A 38 -27.66 -23.51 15.27
CA GLN A 38 -29.11 -23.58 15.06
C GLN A 38 -29.59 -25.03 14.95
N LYS A 39 -28.87 -25.87 14.22
CA LYS A 39 -29.17 -27.30 14.07
C LYS A 39 -29.23 -28.00 15.44
N LYS A 40 -28.21 -27.79 16.27
CA LYS A 40 -28.16 -28.35 17.63
C LYS A 40 -29.31 -27.83 18.50
N SER A 41 -29.49 -26.51 18.56
CA SER A 41 -30.57 -25.88 19.35
C SER A 41 -31.95 -26.40 18.97
N THR A 42 -32.22 -26.53 17.68
CA THR A 42 -33.51 -27.02 17.16
C THR A 42 -33.72 -28.49 17.51
N SER A 43 -32.68 -29.33 17.39
CA SER A 43 -32.73 -30.74 17.78
C SER A 43 -33.02 -30.91 19.28
N ASP A 44 -32.33 -30.14 20.13
CA ASP A 44 -32.50 -30.17 21.58
C ASP A 44 -33.91 -29.71 22.01
N GLU A 45 -34.47 -28.69 21.35
CA GLU A 45 -35.84 -28.23 21.64
C GLU A 45 -36.91 -29.25 21.18
N ILE A 46 -36.76 -29.84 19.99
CA ILE A 46 -37.69 -30.86 19.49
C ILE A 46 -37.68 -32.09 20.40
N THR A 47 -36.50 -32.55 20.84
CA THR A 47 -36.41 -33.70 21.76
C THR A 47 -37.06 -33.41 23.11
N LYS A 48 -36.92 -32.20 23.66
CA LYS A 48 -37.63 -31.76 24.88
C LYS A 48 -39.15 -31.80 24.72
N ILE A 49 -39.67 -31.35 23.58
CA ILE A 49 -41.12 -31.37 23.28
C ILE A 49 -41.64 -32.81 23.15
N LYS A 50 -40.88 -33.69 22.46
CA LYS A 50 -41.26 -35.08 22.23
C LYS A 50 -41.23 -35.94 23.50
N LYS A 51 -40.21 -35.81 24.35
CA LYS A 51 -39.99 -36.69 25.52
C LYS A 51 -40.94 -36.41 26.69
N ASN A 52 -41.49 -35.20 26.80
CA ASN A 52 -42.35 -34.83 27.92
C ASN A 52 -43.83 -35.04 27.60
N ALA A 53 -44.35 -36.23 27.90
CA ALA A 53 -45.75 -36.60 27.73
C ALA A 53 -46.70 -35.80 28.64
N THR A 54 -46.23 -35.34 29.79
CA THR A 54 -47.00 -34.63 30.83
C THR A 54 -47.21 -33.14 30.56
N LEU A 55 -46.53 -32.55 29.57
CA LEU A 55 -46.69 -31.13 29.25
C LEU A 55 -48.07 -30.84 28.63
N PRO A 56 -48.83 -29.86 29.16
CA PRO A 56 -50.08 -29.39 28.56
C PRO A 56 -49.93 -29.03 27.08
N LYS A 57 -50.93 -29.37 26.26
CA LYS A 57 -50.94 -29.09 24.81
C LYS A 57 -50.69 -27.60 24.50
N LYS A 58 -51.24 -26.70 25.32
CA LYS A 58 -51.05 -25.24 25.19
C LYS A 58 -49.58 -24.82 25.32
N ILE A 59 -48.84 -25.43 26.26
CA ILE A 59 -47.41 -25.14 26.48
C ILE A 59 -46.57 -25.70 25.33
N LYS A 60 -46.88 -26.91 24.85
CA LYS A 60 -46.20 -27.48 23.67
C LYS A 60 -46.34 -26.61 22.42
N LEU A 61 -47.55 -26.09 22.19
CA LEU A 61 -47.82 -25.19 21.08
C LEU A 61 -47.04 -23.87 21.17
N GLU A 62 -46.91 -23.31 22.38
CA GLU A 62 -46.11 -22.10 22.61
C GLU A 62 -44.61 -22.35 22.39
N MET A 63 -44.08 -23.51 22.81
CA MET A 63 -42.70 -23.91 22.52
C MET A 63 -42.44 -24.03 21.01
N ILE A 64 -43.38 -24.58 20.24
CA ILE A 64 -43.29 -24.67 18.78
C ILE A 64 -43.27 -23.28 18.15
N ARG A 65 -44.14 -22.36 18.60
CA ARG A 65 -44.14 -20.97 18.12
C ARG A 65 -42.82 -20.27 18.39
N LYS A 66 -42.25 -20.46 19.58
CA LYS A 66 -40.92 -19.93 19.93
C LYS A 66 -39.83 -20.51 19.01
N LEU A 67 -39.88 -21.80 18.71
CA LEU A 67 -38.95 -22.45 17.79
C LEU A 67 -39.05 -21.87 16.37
N ILE A 68 -40.27 -21.63 15.87
CA ILE A 68 -40.50 -20.97 14.57
C ILE A 68 -39.88 -19.57 14.57
N SER A 69 -40.16 -18.75 15.59
CA SER A 69 -39.60 -17.40 15.71
C SER A 69 -38.07 -17.38 15.79
N ASN A 70 -37.47 -18.35 16.49
CA ASN A 70 -36.02 -18.54 16.53
C ASN A 70 -35.46 -18.86 15.13
N PHE A 71 -36.15 -19.72 14.38
CA PHE A 71 -35.73 -20.11 13.03
C PHE A 71 -35.85 -18.95 12.02
N GLU A 72 -36.91 -18.14 12.10
CA GLU A 72 -37.06 -16.92 11.30
C GLU A 72 -35.93 -15.91 11.58
N THR A 73 -35.55 -15.76 12.86
CA THR A 73 -34.43 -14.90 13.26
C THR A 73 -33.09 -15.44 12.71
N PHE A 74 -32.90 -16.76 12.76
CA PHE A 74 -31.75 -17.42 12.15
C PHE A 74 -31.71 -17.18 10.63
N GLN A 75 -32.84 -17.31 9.93
CA GLN A 75 -32.92 -17.08 8.48
C GLN A 75 -32.51 -15.65 8.12
N LYS A 76 -33.00 -14.64 8.85
CA LYS A 76 -32.60 -13.24 8.65
C LYS A 76 -31.08 -13.06 8.84
N LYS A 77 -30.51 -13.64 9.89
CA LYS A 77 -29.05 -13.58 10.14
C LYS A 77 -28.24 -14.29 9.06
N LEU A 78 -28.69 -15.46 8.63
CA LEU A 78 -28.04 -16.23 7.57
C LEU A 78 -28.04 -15.46 6.25
N GLN A 79 -29.17 -14.82 5.90
CA GLN A 79 -29.27 -14.02 4.67
C GLN A 79 -28.29 -12.83 4.66
N VAL A 80 -28.06 -12.19 5.80
CA VAL A 80 -27.04 -11.13 5.93
C VAL A 80 -25.64 -11.68 5.66
N LEU A 81 -25.30 -12.85 6.20
CA LEU A 81 -24.00 -13.47 5.97
C LEU A 81 -23.81 -13.95 4.52
N ILE A 82 -24.87 -14.45 3.88
CA ILE A 82 -24.85 -14.84 2.46
C ILE A 82 -24.59 -13.61 1.59
N LYS A 83 -25.30 -12.50 1.81
CA LYS A 83 -25.07 -11.24 1.09
C LYS A 83 -23.64 -10.73 1.25
N LYS A 84 -23.06 -10.85 2.45
CA LYS A 84 -21.64 -10.51 2.68
C LYS A 84 -20.70 -11.43 1.87
N ASP A 85 -21.01 -12.71 1.79
CA ASP A 85 -20.22 -13.67 1.00
C ASP A 85 -20.25 -13.33 -0.50
N GLU A 86 -21.44 -13.05 -1.03
CA GLU A 86 -21.65 -12.61 -2.42
C GLU A 86 -20.85 -11.34 -2.72
N GLU A 87 -20.87 -10.37 -1.82
CA GLU A 87 -20.11 -9.13 -1.97
C GLU A 87 -18.60 -9.38 -2.03
N TYR A 88 -18.03 -10.17 -1.10
CA TYR A 88 -16.61 -10.50 -1.12
C TYR A 88 -16.20 -11.29 -2.37
N ARG A 89 -17.02 -12.24 -2.82
CA ARG A 89 -16.77 -12.97 -4.07
C ARG A 89 -16.82 -12.04 -5.27
N SER A 90 -17.71 -11.06 -5.28
CA SER A 90 -17.81 -10.10 -6.36
C SER A 90 -16.54 -9.25 -6.53
N ARG A 91 -15.78 -9.01 -5.45
CA ARG A 91 -14.46 -8.36 -5.51
C ARG A 91 -13.42 -9.24 -6.21
N LEU A 92 -13.38 -10.53 -5.89
CA LEU A 92 -12.49 -11.49 -6.56
C LEU A 92 -12.78 -11.56 -8.07
N ILE A 93 -14.06 -11.61 -8.43
CA ILE A 93 -14.51 -11.60 -9.83
C ILE A 93 -14.12 -10.29 -10.51
N ALA A 94 -14.37 -9.13 -9.88
CA ALA A 94 -14.01 -7.84 -10.46
C ALA A 94 -12.49 -7.70 -10.70
N ARG A 95 -11.66 -8.21 -9.79
CA ARG A 95 -10.20 -8.23 -9.95
C ARG A 95 -9.76 -9.17 -11.08
N LEU A 96 -10.37 -10.35 -11.19
CA LEU A 96 -10.13 -11.27 -12.30
C LEU A 96 -10.50 -10.62 -13.64
N GLU A 97 -11.70 -10.06 -13.75
CA GLU A 97 -12.16 -9.36 -14.95
C GLU A 97 -11.27 -8.17 -15.31
N ASN A 98 -10.74 -7.45 -14.31
CA ASN A 98 -9.82 -6.33 -14.53
C ASN A 98 -8.51 -6.78 -15.20
N ILE A 99 -7.93 -7.88 -14.72
CA ILE A 99 -6.69 -8.44 -15.29
C ILE A 99 -6.98 -9.08 -16.66
N GLN A 100 -8.08 -9.82 -16.78
CA GLN A 100 -8.48 -10.47 -18.03
C GLN A 100 -8.66 -9.48 -19.18
N GLN A 101 -9.01 -8.21 -18.92
CA GLN A 101 -9.07 -7.18 -19.96
C GLN A 101 -7.75 -7.00 -20.73
N LEU A 102 -6.60 -7.29 -20.10
CA LEU A 102 -5.29 -7.17 -20.75
C LEU A 102 -5.15 -8.09 -21.97
N THR A 103 -5.83 -9.24 -21.99
CA THR A 103 -5.87 -10.14 -23.15
C THR A 103 -6.39 -9.47 -24.43
N LYS A 104 -7.23 -8.44 -24.29
CA LYS A 104 -7.77 -7.68 -25.43
C LYS A 104 -6.77 -6.68 -26.01
N TYR A 105 -5.64 -6.48 -25.34
CA TYR A 105 -4.63 -5.48 -25.66
C TYR A 105 -3.30 -6.11 -26.08
N VAL A 106 -3.24 -7.41 -26.33
CA VAL A 106 -2.04 -8.11 -26.80
C VAL A 106 -1.78 -7.76 -28.27
N GLU A 107 -0.51 -7.66 -28.66
CA GLU A 107 -0.14 -7.51 -30.07
C GLU A 107 -0.50 -8.77 -30.87
N PRO A 108 -1.00 -8.64 -32.11
CA PRO A 108 -1.42 -9.78 -32.93
C PRO A 108 -0.27 -10.65 -33.47
N SER A 109 0.96 -10.51 -32.95
CA SER A 109 2.11 -11.33 -33.33
C SER A 109 2.08 -12.70 -32.65
N GLU A 110 2.26 -13.78 -33.42
CA GLU A 110 2.02 -15.17 -33.01
C GLU A 110 2.91 -15.70 -31.85
N ASP A 111 4.00 -15.00 -31.49
CA ASP A 111 5.02 -15.52 -30.58
C ASP A 111 5.26 -14.68 -29.30
N SER A 112 4.44 -13.67 -28.98
CA SER A 112 4.67 -12.86 -27.79
C SER A 112 3.41 -12.33 -27.10
N ASP A 113 3.27 -12.59 -25.79
CA ASP A 113 2.23 -12.03 -24.89
C ASP A 113 2.47 -10.55 -24.55
N LEU A 114 2.99 -9.79 -25.52
CA LEU A 114 3.34 -8.38 -25.38
C LEU A 114 2.11 -7.50 -25.52
N LEU A 115 2.01 -6.49 -24.65
CA LEU A 115 0.90 -5.56 -24.63
C LEU A 115 1.12 -4.42 -25.64
N ASN A 116 0.12 -4.16 -26.48
CA ASN A 116 0.11 -3.08 -27.46
C ASN A 116 -0.02 -1.71 -26.78
N PHE A 117 1.10 -1.03 -26.56
CA PHE A 117 1.13 0.30 -25.93
C PHE A 117 0.57 1.43 -26.78
N HIS A 118 0.27 1.19 -28.07
CA HIS A 118 -0.46 2.14 -28.90
C HIS A 118 -1.98 2.07 -28.70
N ASN A 119 -2.48 1.07 -27.96
CA ASN A 119 -3.90 0.94 -27.64
C ASN A 119 -4.33 1.95 -26.57
N ALA A 120 -5.21 2.90 -26.92
CA ALA A 120 -5.72 3.91 -26.01
C ALA A 120 -6.46 3.33 -24.78
N ASN A 121 -7.13 2.18 -24.94
CA ASN A 121 -7.83 1.52 -23.84
C ASN A 121 -6.85 0.92 -22.83
N LEU A 122 -5.72 0.38 -23.29
CA LEU A 122 -4.64 -0.07 -22.40
C LEU A 122 -4.04 1.10 -21.62
N ILE A 123 -3.83 2.26 -22.26
CA ILE A 123 -3.35 3.47 -21.57
C ILE A 123 -4.34 3.91 -20.48
N ASN A 124 -5.64 3.88 -20.78
CA ASN A 124 -6.68 4.23 -19.80
C ASN A 124 -6.75 3.21 -18.64
N TRP A 125 -6.53 1.94 -18.92
CA TRP A 125 -6.42 0.90 -17.90
C TRP A 125 -5.26 1.21 -16.93
N TYR A 126 -4.06 1.49 -17.44
CA TYR A 126 -2.91 1.88 -16.60
C TYR A 126 -3.14 3.14 -15.77
N ARG A 127 -3.90 4.12 -16.28
CA ARG A 127 -4.29 5.31 -15.50
C ARG A 127 -5.20 4.94 -14.34
N THR A 128 -6.14 4.03 -14.59
CA THR A 128 -7.03 3.51 -13.54
C THR A 128 -6.20 2.78 -12.49
N GLU A 129 -5.25 1.93 -12.88
CA GLU A 129 -4.32 1.27 -11.95
C GLU A 129 -3.49 2.26 -11.14
N THR A 130 -2.98 3.32 -11.77
CA THR A 130 -2.23 4.36 -11.06
C THR A 130 -3.09 5.06 -10.00
N ASN A 131 -4.34 5.41 -10.34
CA ASN A 131 -5.28 5.97 -9.39
C ASN A 131 -5.57 5.00 -8.24
N LEU A 132 -5.73 3.71 -8.54
CA LEU A 132 -5.93 2.66 -7.52
C LEU A 132 -4.73 2.56 -6.58
N LEU A 133 -3.50 2.62 -7.08
CA LEU A 133 -2.28 2.61 -6.25
C LEU A 133 -2.20 3.82 -5.31
N ILE A 134 -2.60 5.00 -5.79
CA ILE A 134 -2.65 6.22 -4.97
C ILE A 134 -3.73 6.09 -3.89
N VAL A 135 -4.93 5.63 -4.27
CA VAL A 135 -6.04 5.40 -3.32
C VAL A 135 -5.63 4.37 -2.26
N ASP A 136 -5.05 3.24 -2.67
CA ASP A 136 -4.60 2.17 -1.77
C ASP A 136 -3.57 2.69 -0.76
N TYR A 137 -2.56 3.44 -1.23
CA TYR A 137 -1.58 4.07 -0.37
C TYR A 137 -2.23 5.02 0.63
N LEU A 138 -3.04 5.97 0.16
CA LEU A 138 -3.67 6.98 1.02
C LEU A 138 -4.63 6.36 2.04
N ILE A 139 -5.35 5.29 1.68
CA ILE A 139 -6.24 4.59 2.60
C ILE A 139 -5.43 3.92 3.71
N LYS A 140 -4.35 3.22 3.36
CA LYS A 140 -3.54 2.44 4.30
C LYS A 140 -2.61 3.28 5.17
N SER A 141 -2.09 4.39 4.64
CA SER A 141 -1.22 5.30 5.37
C SER A 141 -1.98 6.30 6.24
N ASN A 142 -3.31 6.22 6.27
CA ASN A 142 -4.14 7.17 6.99
C ASN A 142 -4.00 7.02 8.51
N THR A 143 -3.76 8.14 9.19
CA THR A 143 -3.63 8.23 10.66
C THR A 143 -4.56 9.30 11.26
N HIS A 144 -5.56 9.73 10.49
CA HIS A 144 -6.46 10.84 10.82
C HIS A 144 -7.93 10.42 10.71
N ASP A 145 -8.83 11.19 11.33
CA ASP A 145 -10.28 10.93 11.31
C ASP A 145 -10.86 10.91 9.89
N GLU A 146 -10.40 11.84 9.04
CA GLU A 146 -10.78 11.89 7.63
C GLU A 146 -9.82 11.09 6.76
N ASN A 147 -10.34 10.05 6.08
CA ASN A 147 -9.55 9.27 5.14
C ASN A 147 -9.59 9.89 3.73
N LEU A 148 -8.51 10.58 3.36
CA LEU A 148 -8.39 11.23 2.04
C LEU A 148 -8.44 10.24 0.87
N GLY A 149 -7.88 9.03 1.05
CA GLY A 149 -7.93 7.98 0.05
C GLY A 149 -9.35 7.52 -0.23
N PHE A 150 -10.19 7.44 0.80
CA PHE A 150 -11.62 7.14 0.64
C PHE A 150 -12.36 8.27 -0.10
N LYS A 151 -12.09 9.55 0.22
CA LYS A 151 -12.68 10.69 -0.51
C LYS A 151 -12.29 10.66 -2.00
N LEU A 152 -11.04 10.33 -2.30
CA LEU A 152 -10.57 10.16 -3.68
C LEU A 152 -11.27 8.99 -4.38
N LEU A 153 -11.40 7.84 -3.70
CA LEU A 153 -12.12 6.68 -4.22
C LEU A 153 -13.58 7.03 -4.57
N GLU A 154 -14.29 7.72 -3.67
CA GLU A 154 -15.67 8.15 -3.89
C GLU A 154 -15.79 9.04 -5.13
N SER A 155 -14.85 9.97 -5.32
CA SER A 155 -14.79 10.81 -6.52
C SER A 155 -14.61 9.98 -7.79
N LEU A 156 -13.71 9.00 -7.80
CA LEU A 156 -13.45 8.13 -8.95
C LEU A 156 -14.65 7.22 -9.27
N CYS A 157 -15.33 6.73 -8.23
CA CYS A 157 -16.52 5.87 -8.37
C CYS A 157 -17.70 6.56 -9.07
N LYS A 158 -17.79 7.90 -9.05
CA LYS A 158 -18.80 8.64 -9.82
C LYS A 158 -18.67 8.39 -11.32
N THR A 159 -17.45 8.24 -11.81
CA THR A 159 -17.16 7.96 -13.22
C THR A 159 -17.01 6.48 -13.54
N ASN A 160 -16.49 5.69 -12.61
CA ASN A 160 -16.31 4.26 -12.79
C ASN A 160 -16.60 3.50 -11.48
N PRO A 161 -17.85 3.07 -11.27
CA PRO A 161 -18.27 2.40 -10.03
C PRO A 161 -17.53 1.08 -9.73
N LYS A 162 -16.95 0.44 -10.76
CA LYS A 162 -16.26 -0.84 -10.59
C LYS A 162 -14.97 -0.73 -9.77
N ILE A 163 -14.36 0.47 -9.71
CA ILE A 163 -13.12 0.76 -8.97
C ILE A 163 -13.28 0.42 -7.48
N SER A 164 -14.48 0.65 -6.90
CA SER A 164 -14.75 0.30 -5.50
C SER A 164 -14.53 -1.18 -5.18
N LYS A 165 -14.70 -2.08 -6.16
CA LYS A 165 -14.51 -3.53 -5.96
C LYS A 165 -13.06 -3.98 -6.09
N LEU A 166 -12.18 -3.09 -6.57
CA LEU A 166 -10.76 -3.37 -6.74
C LEU A 166 -9.96 -3.06 -5.46
N ILE A 167 -10.53 -2.33 -4.50
CA ILE A 167 -9.89 -1.95 -3.23
C ILE A 167 -10.76 -2.34 -2.04
N ASP A 168 -10.17 -2.98 -1.02
CA ASP A 168 -10.85 -3.40 0.21
C ASP A 168 -11.00 -2.24 1.22
N HIS A 169 -11.51 -1.11 0.74
CA HIS A 169 -11.62 0.16 1.47
C HIS A 169 -12.37 0.07 2.81
N ASP A 170 -13.45 -0.72 2.87
CA ASP A 170 -14.30 -0.93 4.05
C ASP A 170 -13.52 -1.56 5.20
N LEU A 171 -12.69 -2.55 4.90
CA LEU A 171 -11.82 -3.18 5.88
C LEU A 171 -10.82 -2.18 6.47
N TYR A 172 -10.23 -1.31 5.63
CA TYR A 172 -9.29 -0.30 6.11
C TYR A 172 -9.96 0.84 6.88
N LEU A 173 -11.22 1.16 6.58
CA LEU A 173 -12.00 2.09 7.40
C LEU A 173 -12.28 1.52 8.79
N GLU A 174 -12.61 0.22 8.90
CA GLU A 174 -12.74 -0.45 10.20
C GLU A 174 -11.41 -0.47 10.96
N PHE A 175 -10.30 -0.78 10.26
CA PHE A 175 -8.95 -0.70 10.82
C PHE A 175 -8.65 0.70 11.38
N ASN A 176 -8.88 1.75 10.60
CA ASN A 176 -8.60 3.13 11.00
C ASN A 176 -9.41 3.54 12.23
N LYS A 177 -10.69 3.12 12.32
CA LYS A 177 -11.51 3.35 13.52
C LYS A 177 -10.91 2.72 14.77
N VAL A 178 -10.46 1.47 14.69
CA VAL A 178 -9.80 0.80 15.82
C VAL A 178 -8.47 1.48 16.17
N TYR A 179 -7.67 1.82 15.15
CA TYR A 179 -6.37 2.46 15.34
C TYR A 179 -6.48 3.84 16.02
N LEU A 180 -7.44 4.67 15.60
CA LEU A 180 -7.68 5.98 16.20
C LEU A 180 -8.28 5.87 17.61
N SER A 181 -9.12 4.88 17.85
CA SER A 181 -9.62 4.56 19.20
C SER A 181 -8.46 4.32 20.16
N ILE A 182 -7.44 3.57 19.73
CA ILE A 182 -6.24 3.31 20.53
C ILE A 182 -5.38 4.57 20.68
N THR A 183 -4.99 5.20 19.58
CA THR A 183 -3.91 6.20 19.56
C THR A 183 -4.35 7.63 19.86
N LYS A 184 -5.64 7.96 19.67
CA LYS A 184 -6.20 9.31 19.90
C LYS A 184 -7.19 9.34 21.04
N ALA A 185 -8.14 8.40 21.05
CA ALA A 185 -9.18 8.37 22.07
C ALA A 185 -8.76 7.63 23.35
N HIS A 186 -7.65 6.89 23.33
CA HIS A 186 -7.20 6.04 24.44
C HIS A 186 -8.30 5.08 24.92
N ASP A 187 -9.11 4.59 23.98
CA ASP A 187 -10.22 3.65 24.23
C ASP A 187 -9.87 2.26 23.69
N LEU A 188 -9.90 1.28 24.60
CA LEU A 188 -9.60 -0.12 24.33
C LEU A 188 -10.81 -0.93 23.84
N SER A 189 -12.01 -0.36 23.85
CA SER A 189 -13.26 -1.07 23.58
C SER A 189 -13.27 -1.70 22.17
N LEU A 190 -12.88 -0.93 21.16
CA LEU A 190 -12.88 -1.40 19.77
C LEU A 190 -11.81 -2.47 19.52
N ILE A 191 -10.62 -2.31 20.08
CA ILE A 191 -9.55 -3.30 19.91
C ILE A 191 -9.86 -4.61 20.66
N ILE A 192 -10.49 -4.54 21.83
CA ILE A 192 -10.97 -5.73 22.55
C ILE A 192 -12.03 -6.48 21.73
N SER A 193 -12.99 -5.75 21.12
CA SER A 193 -13.97 -6.36 20.23
C SER A 193 -13.31 -7.04 19.04
N TRP A 194 -12.39 -6.35 18.38
CA TRP A 194 -11.65 -6.89 17.24
C TRP A 194 -10.81 -8.12 17.64
N PHE A 195 -10.15 -8.10 18.79
CA PHE A 195 -9.38 -9.22 19.31
C PHE A 195 -10.28 -10.44 19.51
N ASN A 196 -11.43 -10.28 20.17
CA ASN A 196 -12.37 -11.37 20.43
C ASN A 196 -12.92 -12.01 19.14
N ASP A 197 -13.21 -11.20 18.13
CA ASP A 197 -13.65 -11.67 16.81
C ASP A 197 -12.59 -12.50 16.08
N ASN A 198 -11.31 -12.29 16.41
CA ASN A 198 -10.16 -12.89 15.72
C ASN A 198 -9.35 -13.85 16.61
N LYS A 199 -9.74 -14.06 17.87
CA LYS A 199 -8.95 -14.77 18.91
C LYS A 199 -8.41 -16.12 18.45
N SER A 200 -9.24 -16.94 17.80
CA SER A 200 -8.81 -18.27 17.32
C SER A 200 -7.77 -18.23 16.21
N THR A 201 -7.72 -17.15 15.42
CA THR A 201 -6.72 -16.97 14.36
C THR A 201 -5.46 -16.34 14.93
N LEU A 202 -5.61 -15.35 15.83
CA LEU A 202 -4.50 -14.70 16.52
C LEU A 202 -3.66 -15.69 17.34
N LYS A 203 -4.31 -16.66 18.01
CA LYS A 203 -3.62 -17.76 18.70
C LYS A 203 -2.81 -18.67 17.78
N LYS A 204 -3.17 -18.79 16.50
CA LYS A 204 -2.43 -19.63 15.54
C LYS A 204 -1.20 -18.94 14.96
N ILE A 205 -1.16 -17.62 15.02
CA ILE A 205 -0.03 -16.81 14.57
C ILE A 205 0.83 -16.36 15.77
N ASN A 206 0.65 -16.98 16.94
CA ASN A 206 1.41 -16.71 18.16
C ASN A 206 1.45 -15.20 18.53
N SER A 207 0.28 -14.55 18.43
CA SER A 207 0.11 -13.11 18.66
C SER A 207 0.27 -12.72 20.13
N ASN A 208 1.12 -11.72 20.42
CA ASN A 208 1.24 -11.12 21.75
C ASN A 208 0.16 -10.06 22.06
N LEU A 209 -0.81 -9.85 21.16
CA LEU A 209 -1.75 -8.72 21.26
C LEU A 209 -2.64 -8.78 22.52
N GLU A 210 -3.03 -9.98 22.98
CA GLU A 210 -3.82 -10.14 24.22
C GLU A 210 -3.06 -9.58 25.43
N PHE A 211 -1.74 -9.83 25.50
CA PHE A 211 -0.88 -9.28 26.54
C PHE A 211 -0.81 -7.75 26.44
N GLU A 212 -0.55 -7.19 25.25
CA GLU A 212 -0.43 -5.74 25.09
C GLU A 212 -1.72 -4.98 25.46
N ILE A 213 -2.89 -5.51 25.09
CA ILE A 213 -4.18 -4.93 25.47
C ILE A 213 -4.34 -4.94 27.00
N ASN A 214 -4.08 -6.09 27.64
CA ASN A 214 -4.22 -6.23 29.09
C ASN A 214 -3.19 -5.36 29.82
N TYR A 215 -1.96 -5.27 29.31
CA TYR A 215 -0.92 -4.44 29.89
C TYR A 215 -1.29 -2.96 29.80
N CYS A 216 -1.77 -2.48 28.64
CA CYS A 216 -2.24 -1.11 28.50
C CYS A 216 -3.44 -0.80 29.42
N LYS A 217 -4.37 -1.75 29.57
CA LYS A 217 -5.50 -1.61 30.50
C LYS A 217 -5.01 -1.52 31.95
N TYR A 218 -4.07 -2.37 32.34
CA TYR A 218 -3.44 -2.30 33.66
C TYR A 218 -2.80 -0.93 33.92
N LEU A 219 -2.00 -0.42 32.98
CA LEU A 219 -1.39 0.92 33.11
C LEU A 219 -2.43 2.03 33.25
N THR A 220 -3.56 1.90 32.54
CA THR A 220 -4.68 2.84 32.67
C THR A 220 -5.31 2.82 34.06
N LEU A 221 -5.43 1.64 34.70
CA LEU A 221 -5.92 1.52 36.09
C LEU A 221 -4.94 2.11 37.12
N ILE A 222 -3.64 2.00 36.85
CA ILE A 222 -2.61 2.64 37.68
C ILE A 222 -2.70 4.17 37.57
N GLU A 223 -2.91 4.67 36.35
CA GLU A 223 -3.06 6.09 36.09
C GLU A 223 -4.35 6.66 36.71
N SER A 224 -5.46 5.93 36.69
CA SER A 224 -6.70 6.37 37.37
C SER A 224 -6.61 6.37 38.90
N GLY A 225 -5.59 5.72 39.46
CA GLY A 225 -5.41 5.60 40.92
C GLY A 225 -6.13 4.41 41.55
N ASP A 226 -6.76 3.55 40.74
CA ASP A 226 -7.53 2.38 41.18
C ASP A 226 -6.60 1.18 41.47
N VAL A 227 -5.65 1.37 42.38
CA VAL A 227 -4.55 0.42 42.65
C VAL A 227 -5.03 -0.99 42.99
N ASN A 228 -6.07 -1.11 43.82
CA ASN A 228 -6.62 -2.42 44.22
C ASN A 228 -7.21 -3.18 43.02
N GLU A 229 -7.89 -2.46 42.13
CA GLU A 229 -8.44 -3.04 40.90
C GLU A 229 -7.31 -3.41 39.94
N ALA A 230 -6.28 -2.57 39.80
CA ALA A 230 -5.10 -2.87 39.00
C ALA A 230 -4.37 -4.14 39.47
N ILE A 231 -4.21 -4.32 40.78
CA ILE A 231 -3.59 -5.53 41.36
C ILE A 231 -4.42 -6.77 41.03
N LYS A 232 -5.73 -6.72 41.28
CA LYS A 232 -6.63 -7.84 40.97
C LYS A 232 -6.63 -8.16 39.48
N PHE A 233 -6.72 -7.13 38.63
CA PHE A 233 -6.68 -7.27 37.18
C PHE A 233 -5.38 -7.92 36.70
N SER A 234 -4.22 -7.52 37.26
CA SER A 234 -2.92 -8.12 36.95
C SER A 234 -2.86 -9.60 37.35
N GLN A 235 -3.40 -9.96 38.51
CA GLN A 235 -3.46 -11.36 38.95
C GLN A 235 -4.29 -12.21 38.00
N ASP A 236 -5.44 -11.70 37.56
CA ASP A 236 -6.37 -12.44 36.71
C ASP A 236 -5.92 -12.52 35.24
N ASN A 237 -5.31 -11.46 34.69
CA ASN A 237 -5.10 -11.32 33.24
C ASN A 237 -3.62 -11.26 32.79
N LEU A 238 -2.66 -11.04 33.70
CA LEU A 238 -1.24 -10.86 33.35
C LEU A 238 -0.32 -11.91 33.97
N SER A 239 -0.69 -12.50 35.11
CA SER A 239 0.16 -13.45 35.87
C SER A 239 0.61 -14.66 35.05
N SER A 240 -0.26 -15.19 34.19
CA SER A 240 0.02 -16.35 33.34
C SER A 240 1.17 -16.10 32.35
N TYR A 241 1.40 -14.85 31.94
CA TYR A 241 2.47 -14.46 31.02
C TYR A 241 3.86 -14.46 31.68
N GLY A 242 3.93 -14.59 33.01
CA GLY A 242 5.18 -14.74 33.75
C GLY A 242 5.73 -16.17 33.79
N ASN A 243 4.90 -17.18 33.49
CA ASN A 243 5.32 -18.58 33.49
C ASN A 243 5.86 -18.99 32.11
N ARG A 244 7.13 -19.38 32.06
CA ARG A 244 7.82 -19.83 30.84
C ARG A 244 7.19 -21.07 30.21
N GLU A 245 6.57 -21.95 31.00
CA GLU A 245 5.93 -23.17 30.51
C GLU A 245 4.69 -22.91 29.65
N ASN A 246 4.11 -21.71 29.74
CA ASN A 246 2.95 -21.32 28.96
C ASN A 246 3.28 -20.90 27.53
N TYR A 247 4.56 -20.80 27.18
CA TYR A 247 5.03 -20.37 25.86
C TYR A 247 5.59 -21.54 25.07
N SER A 248 5.31 -21.54 23.77
CA SER A 248 6.01 -22.40 22.83
C SER A 248 7.44 -21.91 22.57
N ASN A 249 8.30 -22.76 21.98
CA ASN A 249 9.67 -22.38 21.63
C ASN A 249 9.72 -21.18 20.66
N GLU A 250 8.73 -21.03 19.80
CA GLU A 250 8.61 -19.93 18.84
C GLU A 250 8.27 -18.59 19.51
N GLU A 251 7.73 -18.62 20.74
CA GLU A 251 7.29 -17.44 21.50
C GLU A 251 8.28 -17.02 22.59
N MET A 252 9.48 -17.61 22.60
CA MET A 252 10.47 -17.37 23.65
C MET A 252 10.91 -15.90 23.75
N GLU A 253 10.89 -15.17 22.63
CA GLU A 253 11.16 -13.72 22.62
C GLU A 253 10.06 -12.95 23.37
N ASN A 254 8.78 -13.23 23.08
CA ASN A 254 7.64 -12.65 23.80
C ASN A 254 7.70 -13.00 25.29
N CYS A 255 8.06 -14.24 25.64
CA CYS A 255 8.21 -14.66 27.03
C CYS A 255 9.23 -13.79 27.79
N LYS A 256 10.38 -13.51 27.18
CA LYS A 256 11.43 -12.67 27.78
C LYS A 256 10.94 -11.24 27.98
N LEU A 257 10.41 -10.62 26.92
CA LEU A 257 9.91 -9.24 26.95
C LEU A 257 8.76 -9.07 27.95
N ASN A 258 7.80 -9.99 27.96
CA ASN A 258 6.67 -9.95 28.88
C ASN A 258 7.15 -10.13 30.33
N SER A 259 8.05 -11.08 30.60
CA SER A 259 8.61 -11.30 31.94
C SER A 259 9.34 -10.07 32.47
N GLU A 260 10.14 -9.40 31.63
CA GLU A 260 10.83 -8.15 32.00
C GLU A 260 9.83 -7.05 32.34
N ARG A 261 8.79 -6.85 31.53
CA ARG A 261 7.74 -5.85 31.80
C ARG A 261 6.95 -6.15 33.07
N LEU A 262 6.70 -7.44 33.36
CA LEU A 262 6.00 -7.86 34.58
C LEU A 262 6.83 -7.59 35.85
N LYS A 263 8.16 -7.72 35.80
CA LYS A 263 9.04 -7.39 36.94
C LYS A 263 8.97 -5.90 37.30
N GLY A 264 8.76 -5.03 36.31
CA GLY A 264 8.65 -3.58 36.50
C GLY A 264 7.36 -3.11 37.19
N LEU A 265 6.32 -3.95 37.26
CA LEU A 265 5.00 -3.55 37.78
C LEU A 265 5.02 -3.12 39.25
N GLY A 266 5.80 -3.82 40.08
CA GLY A 266 5.92 -3.51 41.51
C GLY A 266 6.52 -2.12 41.75
N GLY A 267 7.55 -1.75 40.98
CA GLY A 267 8.16 -0.43 41.07
C GLY A 267 7.24 0.69 40.56
N LEU A 268 6.41 0.41 39.56
CA LEU A 268 5.41 1.36 39.05
C LEU A 268 4.33 1.69 40.10
N LEU A 269 3.91 0.72 40.91
CA LEU A 269 2.98 0.94 42.03
C LEU A 269 3.57 1.87 43.10
N VAL A 270 4.85 1.67 43.43
CA VAL A 270 5.59 2.53 44.36
C VAL A 270 5.78 3.93 43.77
N TYR A 271 6.08 4.02 42.48
CA TYR A 271 6.17 5.29 41.77
C TYR A 271 4.87 6.11 41.90
N ARG A 272 3.71 5.50 41.66
CA ARG A 272 2.42 6.20 41.69
C ARG A 272 2.03 6.69 43.09
N SER A 273 2.39 5.93 44.14
CA SER A 273 2.13 6.37 45.53
C SER A 273 2.99 7.57 45.92
N MET A 274 4.22 7.65 45.40
CA MET A 274 5.11 8.81 45.60
C MET A 274 4.67 10.04 44.79
N ASP A 275 4.16 9.83 43.58
CA ASP A 275 3.66 10.89 42.68
C ASP A 275 2.46 11.66 43.27
N ASN A 276 1.54 10.95 43.92
CA ASN A 276 0.41 11.58 44.62
C ASN A 276 0.82 12.42 45.86
N SER A 277 2.07 12.31 46.32
CA SER A 277 2.59 12.99 47.51
C SER A 277 3.34 14.30 47.20
N PHE A 278 3.31 14.77 45.94
CA PHE A 278 4.19 15.80 45.39
C PHE A 278 4.14 17.18 46.09
N GLY A 279 3.05 17.51 46.79
CA GLY A 279 2.87 18.82 47.42
C GLY A 279 3.85 19.14 48.56
N ASN A 280 4.50 18.14 49.18
CA ASN A 280 5.29 18.32 50.41
C ASN A 280 6.58 17.48 50.44
N THR A 281 7.45 17.56 49.44
CA THR A 281 8.61 16.64 49.33
C THR A 281 9.98 17.27 49.59
N SER A 282 10.79 16.57 50.41
CA SER A 282 12.17 16.91 50.81
C SER A 282 13.19 16.79 49.66
N PHE A 283 14.37 17.43 49.80
CA PHE A 283 15.46 17.45 48.81
C PHE A 283 15.87 16.05 48.30
N SER A 284 15.80 15.03 49.16
CA SER A 284 16.12 13.63 48.81
C SER A 284 15.19 13.04 47.74
N ASN A 285 13.90 13.44 47.73
CA ASN A 285 12.94 12.97 46.74
C ASN A 285 13.28 13.55 45.35
N LYS A 286 13.76 14.80 45.27
CA LYS A 286 14.22 15.43 44.02
C LYS A 286 15.41 14.72 43.37
N LEU A 287 16.26 14.04 44.15
CA LEU A 287 17.37 13.25 43.60
C LEU A 287 16.89 11.91 43.04
N MET A 288 15.95 11.24 43.72
CA MET A 288 15.31 10.00 43.25
C MET A 288 14.54 10.19 41.95
N PHE A 289 13.89 11.35 41.76
CA PHE A 289 13.20 11.71 40.53
C PHE A 289 14.13 11.92 39.31
N ARG A 290 15.44 12.03 39.53
CA ARG A 290 16.45 12.05 38.45
C ARG A 290 17.05 10.68 38.17
N SER A 291 16.64 9.64 38.90
CA SER A 291 17.09 8.28 38.65
C SER A 291 16.49 7.72 37.35
N GLN A 292 17.24 6.83 36.71
CA GLN A 292 16.83 6.21 35.45
C GLN A 292 15.52 5.41 35.55
N PRO A 293 15.26 4.62 36.61
CA PRO A 293 13.99 3.89 36.75
C PRO A 293 12.77 4.81 36.81
N TYR A 294 12.90 5.99 37.44
CA TYR A 294 11.79 6.95 37.56
C TYR A 294 11.34 7.49 36.20
N ARG A 295 12.30 7.79 35.32
CA ARG A 295 12.03 8.22 33.94
C ARG A 295 11.40 7.11 33.10
N GLU A 296 11.78 5.86 33.33
CA GLU A 296 11.19 4.71 32.64
C GLU A 296 9.72 4.50 33.02
N TYR A 297 9.36 4.70 34.30
CA TYR A 297 7.95 4.65 34.74
C TYR A 297 7.10 5.79 34.18
N GLU A 298 7.64 7.02 34.18
CA GLU A 298 6.99 8.17 33.54
C GLU A 298 6.76 7.91 32.05
N LYS A 299 7.78 7.37 31.36
CA LYS A 299 7.71 6.98 29.95
C LYS A 299 6.66 5.88 29.71
N LEU A 300 6.57 4.87 30.58
CA LEU A 300 5.59 3.79 30.50
C LEU A 300 4.14 4.30 30.61
N LEU A 301 3.90 5.35 31.40
CA LEU A 301 2.58 5.95 31.55
C LEU A 301 2.26 6.98 30.45
N SER A 302 3.24 7.39 29.64
CA SER A 302 3.07 8.36 28.55
C SER A 302 2.29 7.80 27.34
N ASN A 303 2.04 8.67 26.37
CA ASN A 303 1.34 8.33 25.11
C ASN A 303 2.04 7.23 24.29
N GLU A 304 3.34 6.99 24.50
CA GLU A 304 4.11 5.95 23.79
C GLU A 304 3.50 4.55 23.97
N ARG A 305 2.86 4.26 25.11
CA ARG A 305 2.19 2.97 25.32
C ARG A 305 1.03 2.74 24.34
N TRP A 306 0.30 3.80 23.99
CA TRP A 306 -0.82 3.75 23.06
C TRP A 306 -0.33 3.61 21.61
N GLU A 307 0.76 4.29 21.27
CA GLU A 307 1.45 4.13 19.99
C GLU A 307 1.97 2.69 19.82
N ASN A 308 2.63 2.14 20.84
CA ASN A 308 3.12 0.76 20.84
C ASN A 308 1.99 -0.27 20.69
N LEU A 309 0.87 -0.08 21.40
CA LEU A 309 -0.32 -0.92 21.21
C LEU A 309 -0.90 -0.77 19.78
N GLY A 310 -0.91 0.45 19.25
CA GLY A 310 -1.31 0.73 17.86
C GLY A 310 -0.43 0.00 16.84
N HIS A 311 0.89 0.00 17.02
CA HIS A 311 1.83 -0.76 16.19
C HIS A 311 1.62 -2.27 16.31
N CYS A 312 1.46 -2.79 17.53
CA CYS A 312 1.14 -4.20 17.74
C CYS A 312 -0.17 -4.58 17.02
N PHE A 313 -1.19 -3.73 17.07
CA PHE A 313 -2.43 -3.93 16.33
C PHE A 313 -2.19 -3.96 14.81
N ILE A 314 -1.42 -3.02 14.26
CA ILE A 314 -1.04 -2.98 12.83
C ILE A 314 -0.39 -4.30 12.40
N ASP A 315 0.62 -4.76 13.12
CA ASP A 315 1.36 -5.96 12.77
C ASP A 315 0.45 -7.20 12.74
N ASN A 316 -0.42 -7.31 13.73
CA ASN A 316 -1.38 -8.41 13.81
C ASN A 316 -2.45 -8.32 12.71
N PHE A 317 -2.90 -7.12 12.39
CA PHE A 317 -3.83 -6.87 11.31
C PHE A 317 -3.23 -7.27 9.94
N VAL A 318 -2.01 -6.82 9.66
CA VAL A 318 -1.27 -7.15 8.43
C VAL A 318 -1.06 -8.65 8.30
N LYS A 319 -0.60 -9.32 9.37
CA LYS A 319 -0.41 -10.79 9.41
C LYS A 319 -1.72 -11.55 9.20
N LEU A 320 -2.81 -11.10 9.82
CA LEU A 320 -4.10 -11.79 9.77
C LEU A 320 -4.71 -11.77 8.36
N TYR A 321 -4.57 -10.65 7.63
CA TYR A 321 -5.14 -10.49 6.30
C TYR A 321 -4.14 -10.77 5.16
N GLY A 322 -2.87 -11.05 5.47
CA GLY A 322 -1.83 -11.30 4.48
C GLY A 322 -1.53 -10.06 3.63
N ILE A 323 -1.54 -8.88 4.26
CA ILE A 323 -1.27 -7.60 3.60
C ILE A 323 0.25 -7.46 3.42
N THR A 324 0.68 -6.88 2.30
CA THR A 324 2.10 -6.60 2.05
C THR A 324 2.54 -5.40 2.89
N THR A 325 3.71 -5.50 3.52
CA THR A 325 4.31 -4.39 4.29
C THR A 325 4.79 -3.25 3.41
N HIS A 326 5.17 -3.55 2.17
CA HIS A 326 5.57 -2.56 1.18
C HIS A 326 4.36 -2.10 0.37
N TYR A 327 4.25 -0.78 0.21
CA TYR A 327 3.27 -0.18 -0.69
C TYR A 327 3.72 -0.40 -2.13
N PRO A 328 2.87 -1.01 -2.99
CA PRO A 328 3.21 -1.14 -4.40
C PRO A 328 3.50 0.23 -5.01
N LEU A 329 2.79 1.29 -4.61
CA LEU A 329 3.09 2.66 -5.03
C LEU A 329 4.58 3.02 -4.84
N PHE A 330 5.23 2.65 -3.74
CA PHE A 330 6.64 2.96 -3.52
C PHE A 330 7.56 2.18 -4.47
N VAL A 331 7.26 0.91 -4.74
CA VAL A 331 7.95 0.13 -5.77
C VAL A 331 7.76 0.79 -7.15
N TYR A 332 6.57 1.33 -7.39
CA TYR A 332 6.24 2.09 -8.59
C TYR A 332 6.73 3.56 -8.57
N LEU A 333 7.25 4.10 -7.47
CA LEU A 333 7.89 5.42 -7.46
C LEU A 333 9.41 5.28 -7.55
N SER A 334 9.97 4.30 -6.83
CA SER A 334 11.39 4.15 -6.57
C SER A 334 12.21 3.94 -7.83
N ALA A 335 11.66 3.29 -8.84
CA ALA A 335 12.43 3.07 -10.06
C ALA A 335 12.19 4.12 -11.20
N GLY A 336 11.58 5.27 -10.87
CA GLY A 336 11.96 6.53 -11.53
C GLY A 336 10.85 7.28 -12.26
N LEU A 337 9.93 7.88 -11.50
CA LEU A 337 8.92 8.80 -12.06
C LEU A 337 9.40 10.24 -12.30
N SER A 338 10.59 10.65 -11.84
CA SER A 338 11.07 12.05 -11.93
C SER A 338 11.96 12.36 -13.14
N SER A 339 12.41 11.36 -13.92
CA SER A 339 13.44 11.54 -14.94
C SER A 339 13.06 11.04 -16.36
N LEU A 340 11.86 10.49 -16.54
CA LEU A 340 11.42 9.82 -17.77
C LEU A 340 10.06 10.33 -18.27
N LYS A 341 9.77 10.16 -19.57
CA LYS A 341 8.45 10.47 -20.13
C LYS A 341 7.41 9.48 -19.61
N THR A 342 6.24 9.94 -19.20
CA THR A 342 5.15 9.07 -18.71
C THR A 342 4.12 8.81 -19.82
N LYS A 343 3.31 7.74 -19.69
CA LYS A 343 2.24 7.43 -20.67
C LYS A 343 1.12 8.49 -20.68
N SER A 344 1.07 9.38 -19.68
CA SER A 344 0.22 10.59 -19.67
C SER A 344 0.60 11.60 -20.75
N CYS A 345 1.83 11.56 -21.26
CA CYS A 345 2.30 12.40 -22.36
C CYS A 345 1.62 12.10 -23.71
N TYR A 346 0.95 10.95 -23.86
CA TYR A 346 0.39 10.50 -25.14
C TYR A 346 -1.11 10.73 -25.34
N HIS A 347 -1.90 10.91 -24.27
CA HIS A 347 -3.36 10.88 -24.40
C HIS A 347 -4.05 11.88 -23.48
N ASN A 348 -3.91 13.16 -23.77
CA ASN A 348 -4.81 14.17 -23.22
C ASN A 348 -5.58 14.74 -24.41
N THR A 349 -6.89 14.50 -24.47
CA THR A 349 -7.76 15.06 -25.52
C THR A 349 -7.87 16.58 -25.42
N GLU A 350 -7.44 17.20 -24.32
CA GLU A 350 -7.24 18.65 -24.20
C GLU A 350 -5.79 19.11 -24.52
N ASN A 351 -4.82 18.21 -24.67
CA ASN A 351 -3.44 18.52 -25.08
C ASN A 351 -3.01 17.65 -26.27
N THR A 352 -3.78 17.65 -27.35
CA THR A 352 -3.39 16.98 -28.60
C THR A 352 -2.51 17.91 -29.43
N VAL A 353 -1.19 17.78 -29.29
CA VAL A 353 -0.23 18.23 -30.32
C VAL A 353 -0.38 17.39 -31.62
N PHE A 354 -1.30 16.42 -31.64
CA PHE A 354 -1.49 15.47 -32.74
C PHE A 354 -2.93 15.40 -33.26
N ASN A 355 -3.71 16.49 -33.19
CA ASN A 355 -4.86 16.62 -34.07
C ASN A 355 -4.38 17.00 -35.47
N ASN A 356 -4.14 15.99 -36.32
CA ASN A 356 -4.20 16.18 -37.76
C ASN A 356 -5.68 16.10 -38.19
N THR A 357 -6.45 17.14 -37.88
CA THR A 357 -7.70 17.37 -38.62
C THR A 357 -7.31 17.79 -40.03
N LYS A 358 -7.40 16.84 -40.96
CA LYS A 358 -7.47 17.12 -42.38
C LYS A 358 -8.73 17.93 -42.63
N GLU A 359 -8.61 19.23 -42.84
CA GLU A 359 -9.58 19.98 -43.63
C GLU A 359 -8.86 20.91 -44.61
N ASN A 360 -9.17 20.67 -45.88
CA ASN A 360 -8.91 21.57 -46.99
C ASN A 360 -9.77 22.83 -46.80
N SER A 361 -9.18 24.02 -46.95
CA SER A 361 -9.77 25.13 -47.70
C SER A 361 -8.80 26.32 -47.79
N SER A 362 -8.37 26.58 -49.02
CA SER A 362 -8.18 27.90 -49.65
C SER A 362 -7.92 29.11 -48.74
N ILE A 363 -6.68 29.59 -48.80
CA ILE A 363 -6.34 31.00 -48.67
C ILE A 363 -6.99 31.75 -49.83
N ASP A 364 -7.76 32.80 -49.53
CA ASP A 364 -7.53 34.14 -50.10
C ASP A 364 -8.20 35.23 -49.23
N THR A 365 -7.41 36.28 -49.00
CA THR A 365 -7.49 37.47 -48.12
C THR A 365 -8.62 38.48 -48.44
N PRO A 366 -8.64 39.74 -47.91
CA PRO A 366 -8.42 40.31 -46.54
C PRO A 366 -9.55 41.29 -46.11
N HIS A 367 -9.60 41.76 -44.85
CA HIS A 367 -9.80 43.20 -44.50
C HIS A 367 -9.86 43.51 -42.99
N ASN A 368 -8.99 44.46 -42.59
CA ASN A 368 -9.16 45.64 -41.73
C ASN A 368 -9.92 45.61 -40.38
N GLY A 369 -9.27 46.14 -39.32
CA GLY A 369 -9.94 47.07 -38.38
C GLY A 369 -9.57 47.05 -36.89
N LEU A 370 -8.43 47.64 -36.53
CA LEU A 370 -8.11 48.48 -35.33
C LEU A 370 -8.36 48.02 -33.85
N PRO A 371 -7.68 48.67 -32.86
CA PRO A 371 -7.15 48.04 -31.63
C PRO A 371 -7.71 48.62 -30.31
N ILE A 372 -7.51 47.95 -29.17
CA ILE A 372 -7.57 48.59 -27.85
C ILE A 372 -6.43 48.11 -26.93
N THR A 373 -5.61 49.12 -26.63
CA THR A 373 -4.61 49.42 -25.60
C THR A 373 -4.67 48.71 -24.23
N GLY A 374 -3.48 48.39 -23.69
CA GLY A 374 -3.20 48.09 -22.27
C GLY A 374 -1.74 47.70 -21.99
N ILE A 375 -0.87 48.70 -21.81
CA ILE A 375 0.57 48.69 -21.39
C ILE A 375 0.70 48.30 -19.88
N PRO A 376 1.86 47.91 -19.24
CA PRO A 376 3.27 47.99 -19.66
C PRO A 376 4.19 46.76 -19.50
N THR A 377 5.23 46.82 -20.33
CA THR A 377 6.58 46.23 -20.29
C THR A 377 7.37 46.49 -18.99
N LEU A 378 8.24 45.55 -18.59
CA LEU A 378 9.50 45.70 -17.83
C LEU A 378 10.04 44.26 -17.61
N ILE A 379 11.09 43.75 -18.26
CA ILE A 379 12.52 44.03 -18.05
C ILE A 379 13.33 43.36 -19.19
N THR A 380 13.92 44.20 -20.04
CA THR A 380 15.36 44.30 -20.36
C THR A 380 16.22 43.03 -20.48
N SER A 381 16.81 42.95 -21.67
CA SER A 381 17.77 41.98 -22.20
C SER A 381 19.19 42.14 -21.63
N ALA A 382 19.80 41.01 -21.25
CA ALA A 382 21.25 40.88 -21.22
C ALA A 382 21.72 40.31 -22.57
N LYS A 383 22.43 41.15 -23.33
CA LYS A 383 23.20 40.76 -24.51
C LYS A 383 24.33 39.82 -24.07
N PHE A 384 24.46 38.67 -24.75
CA PHE A 384 25.78 38.09 -24.96
C PHE A 384 26.00 37.81 -26.45
N SER A 385 27.13 38.32 -26.89
CA SER A 385 27.64 38.41 -28.23
C SER A 385 28.07 37.06 -28.80
N SER A 386 27.74 36.91 -30.08
CA SER A 386 28.37 36.06 -31.11
C SER A 386 29.78 35.55 -30.79
N PHE A 387 29.94 34.23 -30.87
CA PHE A 387 31.17 33.59 -31.32
C PHE A 387 30.85 32.69 -32.52
N THR A 388 31.39 33.04 -33.68
CA THR A 388 31.39 32.26 -34.91
C THR A 388 32.58 31.30 -34.90
N ALA A 389 32.33 30.02 -35.16
CA ALA A 389 33.33 29.07 -35.65
C ALA A 389 32.83 28.44 -36.96
N PRO A 390 33.74 28.10 -37.89
CA PRO A 390 33.44 27.93 -39.30
C PRO A 390 32.95 26.51 -39.65
N THR A 391 32.13 26.43 -40.71
CA THR A 391 32.07 25.39 -41.76
C THR A 391 32.86 24.09 -41.49
N SER A 392 32.29 22.89 -41.51
CA SER A 392 31.31 22.36 -42.45
C SER A 392 30.81 20.97 -42.02
N VAL A 393 29.51 20.84 -41.71
CA VAL A 393 28.68 19.66 -42.03
C VAL A 393 27.26 20.21 -42.07
N ASN A 394 26.54 20.10 -43.19
CA ASN A 394 25.16 20.58 -43.33
C ASN A 394 24.19 19.75 -42.46
N PRO A 395 23.55 20.31 -41.42
CA PRO A 395 22.37 19.72 -40.80
C PRO A 395 21.16 20.57 -41.20
N LEU A 396 20.42 20.10 -42.20
CA LEU A 396 19.07 20.52 -42.62
C LEU A 396 18.50 21.77 -41.91
N ILE A 397 18.82 22.95 -42.46
CA ILE A 397 18.28 24.25 -42.03
C ILE A 397 16.88 24.42 -42.65
N GLN A 398 15.82 24.07 -41.91
CA GLN A 398 14.49 24.63 -42.14
C GLN A 398 13.97 25.29 -40.87
N ARG A 399 14.13 26.62 -40.80
CA ARG A 399 13.74 27.51 -39.68
C ARG A 399 12.22 27.65 -39.46
N LYS A 400 11.36 27.12 -40.32
CA LYS A 400 9.89 27.24 -40.17
C LYS A 400 9.28 26.37 -39.06
N TYR A 401 10.07 25.49 -38.46
CA TYR A 401 9.63 24.55 -37.41
C TYR A 401 10.29 24.82 -36.05
N ARG A 402 10.85 26.01 -35.81
CA ARG A 402 11.41 26.42 -34.51
C ARG A 402 10.94 27.81 -34.10
N GLY A 403 10.10 27.90 -33.07
CA GLY A 403 9.82 29.09 -32.27
C GLY A 403 9.08 28.74 -30.95
N PRO A 404 9.24 29.51 -29.84
CA PRO A 404 9.08 28.99 -28.46
C PRO A 404 7.68 29.09 -27.83
N ASP A 405 6.78 29.98 -28.27
CA ASP A 405 5.63 30.36 -27.42
C ASP A 405 4.23 30.19 -28.04
N TYR A 406 4.13 29.48 -29.17
CA TYR A 406 2.84 29.36 -29.85
C TYR A 406 1.82 28.52 -29.06
N TYR A 407 2.28 27.45 -28.40
CA TYR A 407 1.41 26.50 -27.70
C TYR A 407 0.91 26.99 -26.34
N TYR A 408 1.72 27.77 -25.61
CA TYR A 408 1.32 28.31 -24.30
C TYR A 408 0.29 29.43 -24.39
N LYS A 409 0.35 30.23 -25.45
CA LYS A 409 -0.61 31.31 -25.71
C LYS A 409 -1.97 30.80 -26.18
N LEU A 410 -2.03 29.65 -26.87
CA LEU A 410 -3.28 29.10 -27.41
C LEU A 410 -4.15 28.41 -26.35
N LEU A 411 -3.53 27.80 -25.34
CA LEU A 411 -4.21 26.86 -24.43
C LEU A 411 -4.46 27.42 -23.02
N HIS A 412 -3.91 28.59 -22.68
CA HIS A 412 -4.00 29.22 -21.35
C HIS A 412 -3.74 28.26 -20.15
N LYS A 413 -2.95 27.19 -20.34
CA LYS A 413 -2.57 26.23 -19.30
C LYS A 413 -1.11 25.81 -19.46
N VAL A 414 -0.39 25.70 -18.35
CA VAL A 414 1.00 25.23 -18.32
C VAL A 414 1.02 23.71 -18.13
N ASN A 415 1.70 23.00 -19.04
CA ASN A 415 2.05 21.59 -18.85
C ASN A 415 3.20 21.52 -17.83
N ASN A 416 2.93 21.05 -16.61
CA ASN A 416 3.90 20.98 -15.52
C ASN A 416 4.91 19.82 -15.64
N CYS A 417 4.91 19.07 -16.75
CA CYS A 417 5.89 18.00 -16.95
C CYS A 417 7.23 18.59 -17.44
N PRO A 418 8.31 18.52 -16.64
CA PRO A 418 9.60 19.15 -16.98
C PRO A 418 10.25 18.54 -18.23
N VAL A 419 9.96 17.27 -18.54
CA VAL A 419 10.46 16.55 -19.73
C VAL A 419 9.68 16.89 -21.01
N CYS A 420 8.42 17.32 -20.86
CA CYS A 420 7.56 17.77 -21.96
C CYS A 420 7.58 19.29 -22.16
N SER A 421 8.37 20.02 -21.37
CA SER A 421 8.62 21.44 -21.59
C SER A 421 9.33 21.65 -22.94
N PRO A 422 9.02 22.71 -23.71
CA PRO A 422 9.66 22.99 -24.99
C PRO A 422 11.18 23.14 -24.89
N GLU A 423 11.68 23.63 -23.76
CA GLU A 423 13.10 23.82 -23.46
C GLU A 423 13.82 22.47 -23.38
N MET A 424 13.20 21.47 -22.74
CA MET A 424 13.79 20.14 -22.57
C MET A 424 13.36 19.14 -23.64
N TYR A 425 12.29 19.39 -24.40
CA TYR A 425 11.74 18.45 -25.38
C TYR A 425 12.78 18.00 -26.41
N GLN A 426 13.67 18.89 -26.83
CA GLN A 426 14.68 18.60 -27.84
C GLN A 426 15.76 17.64 -27.33
N LEU A 427 16.12 17.76 -26.04
CA LEU A 427 17.05 16.88 -25.34
C LEU A 427 16.36 15.59 -24.89
N SER A 428 15.09 15.69 -24.51
CA SER A 428 14.29 14.58 -24.00
C SER A 428 13.61 13.78 -25.10
N ARG A 429 13.66 14.21 -26.37
CA ARG A 429 12.93 13.60 -27.50
C ARG A 429 13.19 12.10 -27.62
N ASN A 430 14.40 11.68 -27.33
CA ASN A 430 14.85 10.29 -27.42
C ASN A 430 14.86 9.57 -26.05
N LEU A 431 14.41 10.24 -24.98
CA LEU A 431 14.24 9.56 -23.69
C LEU A 431 13.13 8.50 -23.81
N PRO A 432 13.36 7.30 -23.26
CA PRO A 432 12.38 6.23 -23.27
C PRO A 432 11.14 6.62 -22.44
N PHE A 433 10.01 6.03 -22.81
CA PHE A 433 8.81 6.12 -21.99
C PHE A 433 8.93 5.16 -20.80
N ALA A 434 8.57 5.63 -19.62
CA ALA A 434 8.40 4.76 -18.46
C ALA A 434 7.25 3.78 -18.76
N GLN A 435 7.60 2.57 -19.18
CA GLN A 435 6.65 1.48 -19.46
C GLN A 435 6.17 0.82 -18.15
N LEU A 436 7.05 0.79 -17.16
CA LEU A 436 6.89 0.45 -15.76
C LEU A 436 8.23 0.83 -15.10
N ILE A 437 8.24 0.82 -13.78
CA ILE A 437 9.22 1.58 -13.01
C ILE A 437 10.61 0.94 -12.93
N THR A 438 10.86 -0.36 -13.04
CA THR A 438 12.21 -0.91 -12.75
C THR A 438 13.16 -1.13 -13.94
N SER A 439 14.46 -0.83 -13.73
CA SER A 439 15.56 -1.72 -14.16
C SER A 439 16.70 -1.71 -13.13
N ILE A 440 16.61 -2.62 -12.15
CA ILE A 440 17.76 -3.02 -11.34
C ILE A 440 18.38 -4.21 -12.08
N PHE A 441 19.63 -4.07 -12.53
CA PHE A 441 20.40 -5.19 -13.09
C PHE A 441 20.90 -6.07 -11.93
N ASN A 442 20.86 -7.40 -12.08
CA ASN A 442 21.53 -8.30 -11.13
C ASN A 442 23.05 -8.14 -11.28
N ASN A 443 23.71 -7.77 -10.18
CA ASN A 443 25.15 -7.54 -10.10
C ASN A 443 25.70 -6.61 -11.22
N PRO A 444 25.25 -5.33 -11.27
CA PRO A 444 25.63 -4.42 -12.34
C PRO A 444 27.10 -4.00 -12.24
N PHE A 445 27.80 -4.05 -13.35
CA PHE A 445 29.14 -3.48 -13.49
C PHE A 445 29.12 -2.38 -14.53
N ARG A 446 29.73 -1.25 -14.19
CA ARG A 446 29.97 -0.12 -15.09
C ARG A 446 31.36 -0.28 -15.72
N LEU A 447 31.40 -0.34 -17.04
CA LEU A 447 32.63 -0.27 -17.83
C LEU A 447 33.20 1.18 -17.81
N PRO A 448 34.49 1.39 -18.10
CA PRO A 448 35.11 2.72 -18.14
C PRO A 448 34.42 3.72 -19.08
N ASN A 449 33.82 3.23 -20.18
CA ASN A 449 33.04 4.04 -21.11
C ASN A 449 31.64 4.43 -20.60
N GLY A 450 31.24 3.96 -19.42
CA GLY A 450 30.00 4.32 -18.76
C GLY A 450 28.84 3.34 -18.96
N ASN A 451 28.99 2.35 -19.84
CA ASN A 451 27.95 1.35 -20.07
C ASN A 451 27.84 0.39 -18.87
N ILE A 452 26.60 0.06 -18.49
CA ILE A 452 26.31 -0.81 -17.34
C ILE A 452 25.66 -2.09 -17.83
N TYR A 453 26.24 -3.23 -17.46
CA TYR A 453 25.73 -4.55 -17.79
C TYR A 453 25.64 -5.43 -16.54
N PRO A 454 24.73 -6.42 -16.50
CA PRO A 454 24.86 -7.53 -15.57
C PRO A 454 26.22 -8.20 -15.79
N PHE A 455 26.98 -8.42 -14.71
CA PHE A 455 28.31 -9.02 -14.83
C PHE A 455 28.26 -10.37 -15.55
N ASP A 456 27.25 -11.20 -15.25
CA ASP A 456 27.05 -12.48 -15.89
C ASP A 456 26.87 -12.36 -17.41
N LYS A 457 26.35 -11.22 -17.90
CA LYS A 457 26.16 -10.96 -19.34
C LYS A 457 27.45 -10.55 -20.06
N LEU A 458 28.40 -9.95 -19.33
CA LEU A 458 29.76 -9.70 -19.83
C LEU A 458 30.56 -11.00 -19.92
N LEU A 459 30.22 -11.98 -19.07
CA LEU A 459 30.85 -13.30 -19.01
C LEU A 459 30.18 -14.35 -19.92
N SER A 460 28.86 -14.24 -20.15
CA SER A 460 28.10 -15.24 -20.88
C SER A 460 28.34 -15.13 -22.38
N SER A 461 28.92 -16.18 -22.95
CA SER A 461 29.23 -16.31 -24.37
C SER A 461 28.03 -16.86 -25.15
N ASN A 462 27.09 -15.98 -25.51
CA ASN A 462 25.95 -16.31 -26.37
C ASN A 462 26.16 -15.68 -27.75
N GLY A 463 26.86 -16.38 -28.65
CA GLY A 463 27.03 -15.96 -30.05
C GLY A 463 28.30 -16.50 -30.72
N GLU A 464 28.41 -16.30 -32.04
CA GLU A 464 29.43 -16.81 -32.98
C GLU A 464 30.91 -16.44 -32.67
N TYR A 465 31.21 -15.79 -31.54
CA TYR A 465 32.53 -15.25 -31.17
C TYR A 465 33.16 -15.93 -29.94
N LEU A 466 32.97 -17.25 -29.83
CA LEU A 466 33.38 -18.07 -28.67
C LEU A 466 34.88 -18.05 -28.35
N SER A 467 35.74 -17.98 -29.36
CA SER A 467 37.21 -18.08 -29.19
C SER A 467 37.86 -16.77 -28.73
N GLU A 468 37.31 -15.62 -29.13
CA GLU A 468 37.85 -14.30 -28.82
C GLU A 468 37.55 -13.89 -27.37
N GLN A 469 36.31 -14.11 -26.91
CA GLN A 469 35.87 -13.67 -25.58
C GLN A 469 36.47 -14.52 -24.46
N SER A 470 36.68 -15.82 -24.69
CA SER A 470 37.38 -16.70 -23.76
C SER A 470 38.90 -16.46 -23.71
N ALA A 471 39.50 -15.91 -24.78
CA ALA A 471 40.87 -15.41 -24.76
C ALA A 471 41.01 -14.10 -23.97
N LEU A 472 40.07 -13.17 -24.12
CA LEU A 472 40.03 -11.91 -23.37
C LEU A 472 39.82 -12.13 -21.87
N LEU A 473 38.95 -13.07 -21.48
CA LEU A 473 38.73 -13.43 -20.08
C LEU A 473 39.98 -14.02 -19.41
N ARG A 474 40.79 -14.82 -20.14
CA ARG A 474 42.09 -15.31 -19.66
C ARG A 474 43.13 -14.20 -19.46
N GLN A 475 42.94 -13.06 -20.11
CA GLN A 475 43.77 -11.86 -19.98
C GLN A 475 43.18 -10.84 -18.99
N GLY A 476 42.11 -11.19 -18.27
CA GLY A 476 41.45 -10.30 -17.31
C GLY A 476 40.67 -9.15 -17.96
N GLN A 477 40.22 -9.34 -19.21
CA GLN A 477 39.54 -8.31 -20.00
C GLN A 477 38.12 -8.74 -20.38
N VAL A 478 37.23 -7.75 -20.56
CA VAL A 478 35.86 -7.89 -21.04
C VAL A 478 35.63 -6.97 -22.24
N LYS A 479 34.81 -7.44 -23.19
CA LYS A 479 34.45 -6.69 -24.39
C LYS A 479 33.05 -6.11 -24.23
N ASP A 480 32.90 -4.83 -24.52
CA ASP A 480 31.60 -4.16 -24.51
C ASP A 480 30.72 -4.76 -25.63
N PRO A 481 29.52 -5.31 -25.32
CA PRO A 481 28.63 -5.88 -26.32
C PRO A 481 28.07 -4.89 -27.35
N LEU A 482 28.06 -3.59 -27.05
CA LEU A 482 27.55 -2.53 -27.91
C LEU A 482 28.67 -1.82 -28.68
N THR A 483 29.78 -1.48 -28.01
CA THR A 483 30.87 -0.71 -28.64
C THR A 483 32.01 -1.58 -29.15
N HIS A 484 32.06 -2.85 -28.75
CA HIS A 484 33.13 -3.81 -29.03
C HIS A 484 34.52 -3.41 -28.49
N GLU A 485 34.58 -2.37 -27.64
CA GLU A 485 35.79 -1.94 -26.95
C GLU A 485 36.17 -2.95 -25.85
N VAL A 486 37.46 -3.13 -25.62
CA VAL A 486 37.98 -4.08 -24.64
C VAL A 486 38.51 -3.33 -23.42
N PHE A 487 38.06 -3.73 -22.22
CA PHE A 487 38.44 -3.13 -20.95
C PHE A 487 38.95 -4.18 -19.98
N TYR A 488 39.91 -3.81 -19.12
CA TYR A 488 40.29 -4.65 -18.00
C TYR A 488 39.17 -4.70 -16.96
N ILE A 489 38.90 -5.89 -16.42
CA ILE A 489 37.87 -6.11 -15.39
C ILE A 489 38.16 -5.28 -14.15
N ASP A 490 39.43 -5.08 -13.80
CA ASP A 490 39.85 -4.25 -12.65
C ASP A 490 39.44 -2.78 -12.78
N ASN A 491 39.24 -2.29 -14.00
CA ASN A 491 38.77 -0.93 -14.27
C ASN A 491 37.24 -0.81 -14.29
N CYS A 492 36.53 -1.93 -14.14
CA CYS A 492 35.08 -1.97 -14.10
C CYS A 492 34.60 -1.78 -12.66
N ILE A 493 33.65 -0.87 -12.46
CA ILE A 493 33.16 -0.51 -11.13
C ILE A 493 31.85 -1.25 -10.89
N ARG A 494 31.78 -2.03 -9.80
CA ARG A 494 30.52 -2.60 -9.33
C ARG A 494 29.58 -1.49 -8.88
N VAL A 495 28.37 -1.48 -9.41
CA VAL A 495 27.33 -0.51 -9.06
C VAL A 495 26.32 -1.18 -8.14
N PHE A 496 26.05 -0.58 -6.99
CA PHE A 496 24.96 -1.02 -6.12
C PHE A 496 23.73 -0.15 -6.41
N PRO A 497 22.52 -0.73 -6.54
CA PRO A 497 21.30 0.09 -6.57
C PRO A 497 21.20 0.80 -5.22
N ALA A 498 21.11 2.13 -5.25
CA ALA A 498 20.82 2.95 -4.08
C ALA A 498 19.32 2.89 -3.73
#